data_AF-A0A9W6CXC2-F1
#
_entry.id   AF-A0A9W6CXC2-F1
#
_cell.length_a   1.000
_cell.length_b   1.000
_cell.length_c   1.000
_cell.angle_alpha   90.00
_cell.angle_beta   90.00
_cell.angle_gamma   90.00
#
_symmetry.space_group_name_H-M   'P 1'
#
loop_
_entity.id
_entity.type
_entity.pdbx_description
1 polymer ?
#
loop_
_entity_poly.entity_id
_entity_poly.type
_entity_poly.pdbx_seq_one_letter_code
_entity_poly.pdbx_strand_id
1 'polypeptide(L)' 'MATVTRTLTASAHVAVAVRLKDPEREAVARRNLAEAQIADAIDRALAVAPPLTPTQVRTLTGLMKGVRR' A
#
# COMPACT_ATOMS: atom_id res chain seq x y z
N MET A 1 9.27 5.91 -10.82
CA MET A 1 8.49 5.86 -12.09
C MET A 1 7.53 4.65 -12.15
N ALA A 2 7.80 3.51 -11.50
CA ALA A 2 6.90 2.34 -11.52
C ALA A 2 5.69 2.41 -10.55
N THR A 3 5.77 3.20 -9.48
CA THR A 3 4.72 3.32 -8.43
C THR A 3 3.44 3.96 -8.95
N VAL A 4 3.56 5.07 -9.68
CA VAL A 4 2.43 5.80 -10.30
C VAL A 4 1.59 4.88 -11.21
N THR A 5 2.21 3.89 -11.85
CA THR A 5 1.57 2.95 -12.77
C THR A 5 0.62 1.97 -12.07
N ARG A 6 0.86 1.59 -10.81
CA ARG A 6 0.03 0.61 -10.07
C ARG A 6 -1.31 1.21 -9.62
N THR A 7 -1.31 2.41 -9.06
CA THR A 7 -2.56 3.08 -8.67
C THR A 7 -3.40 3.47 -9.89
N LEU A 8 -2.78 3.90 -10.99
CA LEU A 8 -3.48 4.21 -12.24
C LEU A 8 -4.19 2.98 -12.85
N THR A 9 -3.50 1.84 -12.90
CA THR A 9 -4.09 0.59 -13.41
C THR A 9 -5.21 0.07 -12.51
N ALA A 10 -5.05 0.13 -11.18
CA ALA A 10 -6.11 -0.26 -10.24
C ALA A 10 -7.34 0.65 -10.33
N SER A 11 -7.14 1.96 -10.54
CA SER A 11 -8.23 2.93 -10.73
C SER A 11 -9.05 2.65 -11.99
N ALA A 12 -8.38 2.24 -13.07
CA ALA A 12 -9.03 1.84 -14.32
C ALA A 12 -9.93 0.61 -14.15
N HIS A 13 -9.51 -0.39 -13.35
CA HIS A 13 -10.34 -1.56 -13.05
C HIS A 13 -11.62 -1.21 -12.29
N VAL A 14 -11.57 -0.26 -11.34
CA VAL A 14 -12.77 0.24 -10.64
C VAL A 14 -13.72 0.92 -11.62
N ALA A 15 -13.19 1.78 -12.51
CA ALA A 15 -14.01 2.48 -13.50
C ALA A 15 -14.72 1.50 -14.47
N VAL A 16 -14.04 0.43 -14.88
CA VAL A 16 -14.63 -0.63 -15.71
C VAL A 16 -15.70 -1.40 -14.96
N ALA A 17 -15.46 -1.77 -13.70
CA ALA A 17 -16.43 -2.52 -12.89
C ALA A 17 -17.72 -1.71 -12.63
N VAL A 18 -17.59 -0.42 -12.31
CA VAL A 18 -18.73 0.50 -12.15
C VAL A 18 -19.53 0.62 -13.45
N ARG A 19 -18.85 0.74 -14.59
CA ARG A 19 -19.51 0.84 -15.90
C ARG A 19 -20.27 -0.44 -16.28
N LEU A 20 -19.76 -1.60 -15.88
CA LEU A 20 -20.40 -2.90 -16.10
C LEU A 20 -21.53 -3.21 -15.10
N LYS A 21 -21.76 -2.35 -14.09
CA LYS A 21 -22.74 -2.54 -13.01
C LYS A 21 -22.62 -3.90 -12.33
N ASP A 22 -21.39 -4.37 -12.17
CA ASP A 22 -21.08 -5.63 -11.50
C ASP A 22 -20.59 -5.32 -10.07
N PRO A 23 -21.46 -5.45 -9.05
CA PRO A 23 -21.14 -5.04 -7.69
C PRO A 23 -20.07 -5.92 -7.04
N GLU A 24 -19.95 -7.19 -7.43
CA GLU A 24 -18.90 -8.07 -6.90
C GLU A 24 -17.54 -7.69 -7.45
N ARG A 25 -17.46 -7.41 -8.76
CA ARG A 25 -16.21 -6.93 -9.38
C ARG A 25 -15.83 -5.54 -8.88
N GLU A 26 -16.80 -4.69 -8.57
CA GLU A 26 -16.53 -3.37 -8.00
C GLU A 26 -15.90 -3.46 -6.61
N ALA A 27 -16.42 -4.35 -5.74
CA ALA A 27 -15.88 -4.56 -4.40
C ALA A 27 -14.41 -5.03 -4.44
N VAL A 28 -14.12 -6.01 -5.32
CA VAL A 28 -12.75 -6.51 -5.52
C VAL A 28 -11.83 -5.43 -6.09
N ALA A 29 -12.29 -4.70 -7.11
CA ALA A 29 -11.50 -3.64 -7.72
C ALA A 29 -11.18 -2.50 -6.74
N ARG A 30 -12.14 -2.12 -5.89
CA ARG A 30 -11.93 -1.08 -4.86
C ARG A 30 -10.96 -1.54 -3.77
N ARG A 31 -11.05 -2.81 -3.34
CA ARG A 31 -10.08 -3.39 -2.41
C ARG A 31 -8.66 -3.32 -2.99
N ASN A 32 -8.50 -3.74 -4.24
CA ASN A 32 -7.20 -3.74 -4.91
C ASN A 32 -6.66 -2.30 -5.10
N LEU A 33 -7.53 -1.33 -5.36
CA LEU A 33 -7.16 0.08 -5.42
C LEU A 33 -6.68 0.59 -4.05
N ALA A 34 -7.38 0.27 -2.97
CA ALA A 34 -6.96 0.66 -1.62
C ALA A 34 -5.59 0.05 -1.26
N GLU A 35 -5.37 -1.21 -1.60
CA GLU A 35 -4.07 -1.88 -1.40
C GLU A 35 -2.95 -1.19 -2.18
N ALA A 36 -3.18 -0.86 -3.46
CA ALA A 36 -2.22 -0.13 -4.28
C ALA A 36 -1.91 1.27 -3.73
N GLN A 37 -2.92 1.99 -3.23
CA GLN A 37 -2.75 3.30 -2.63
C GLN A 37 -1.93 3.25 -1.33
N ILE A 38 -2.14 2.22 -0.50
CA ILE A 38 -1.36 2.00 0.72
C ILE A 38 0.10 1.73 0.35
N ALA A 39 0.35 0.83 -0.61
CA ALA A 39 1.70 0.52 -1.06
C ALA A 39 2.42 1.77 -1.60
N ASP A 40 1.77 2.57 -2.44
CA ASP A 40 2.34 3.81 -2.98
C ASP A 40 2.58 4.87 -1.90
N ALA A 41 1.73 4.92 -0.86
CA ALA A 41 1.93 5.82 0.27
C ALA A 41 3.15 5.40 1.10
N ILE A 42 3.32 4.09 1.36
CA ILE A 42 4.48 3.54 2.05
C ILE A 42 5.76 3.82 1.24
N ASP A 43 5.77 3.51 -0.06
CA ASP A 43 6.93 3.72 -0.92
C ASP A 43 7.35 5.20 -0.95
N ARG A 44 6.38 6.12 -1.02
CA ARG A 44 6.65 7.57 -0.94
C ARG A 44 7.21 7.98 0.41
N ALA A 45 6.66 7.46 1.51
CA ALA A 45 7.15 7.76 2.84
C ALA A 45 8.59 7.26 3.03
N LEU A 46 8.90 6.05 2.55
CA LEU A 46 10.23 5.46 2.63
C LEU A 46 11.25 6.19 1.73
N ALA A 47 10.84 6.68 0.56
CA ALA A 47 11.74 7.38 -0.36
C ALA A 47 12.32 8.68 0.22
N VAL A 48 11.60 9.34 1.13
CA VAL A 48 12.04 10.57 1.80
C VAL A 48 12.50 10.33 3.25
N ALA A 49 12.37 9.10 3.74
CA ALA A 49 12.71 8.79 5.12
C ALA A 49 14.24 8.83 5.31
N PRO A 50 14.74 9.52 6.36
CA PRO A 50 16.14 9.43 6.73
C PRO A 50 16.48 7.99 7.16
N PRO A 51 17.73 7.55 6.96
CA PRO A 51 18.16 6.23 7.42
C PRO A 51 17.99 6.13 8.94
N LEU A 52 17.52 4.97 9.40
CA LEU A 52 17.36 4.71 10.82
C LEU A 52 18.74 4.66 11.50
N THR A 53 18.86 5.34 12.64
CA THR A 53 20.06 5.23 13.47
C THR A 53 20.17 3.82 14.08
N PRO A 54 21.38 3.34 14.41
CA PRO A 54 21.56 2.02 15.02
C PRO A 54 20.73 1.83 16.32
N THR A 55 20.56 2.90 17.09
CA THR A 55 19.72 2.90 18.31
C THR A 55 18.24 2.69 17.98
N GLN A 56 17.71 3.38 16.95
CA GLN A 56 16.32 3.19 16.51
C GLN A 56 16.08 1.78 15.97
N VAL A 57 17.03 1.23 15.19
CA VAL A 57 16.95 -0.16 14.69
C VAL A 57 16.88 -1.15 15.84
N ARG A 58 17.73 -0.98 16.87
CA ARG A 58 17.72 -1.84 18.06
C ARG A 58 16.38 -1.78 18.81
N THR A 59 15.84 -0.58 19.01
CA THR A 59 14.55 -0.39 19.69
C THR A 59 13.40 -1.04 18.90
N LEU A 60 13.32 -0.78 17.58
CA LEU A 60 12.30 -1.38 16.72
C LEU A 60 12.40 -2.90 16.69
N THR A 61 13.62 -3.45 16.59
CA THR A 61 13.86 -4.90 16.64
C THR A 61 13.39 -5.50 17.96
N GLY A 62 13.63 -4.83 19.09
CA GLY A 62 13.17 -5.25 20.41
C GLY A 62 11.64 -5.28 20.50
N LEU A 63 10.97 -4.22 20.04
CA LEU A 63 9.51 -4.14 20.03
C LEU A 63 8.88 -5.24 19.16
N MET A 64 9.42 -5.48 17.96
CA MET A 64 8.88 -6.52 17.06
C MET A 64 9.09 -7.94 17.60
N LYS A 65 10.18 -8.20 18.33
CA LYS A 65 10.43 -9.50 18.97
C LYS A 65 9.57 -9.70 20.23
N GLY A 66 9.27 -8.62 20.95
CA GLY A 66 8.46 -8.64 22.18
C GLY A 66 6.95 -8.87 21.97
N VAL A 67 6.46 -8.75 20.73
CA VAL A 67 5.04 -8.93 20.37
C VAL A 67 4.66 -10.41 20.14
N ARG A 68 5.60 -11.36 20.29
CA ARG A 68 5.26 -12.78 20.45
C ARG A 68 5.04 -13.10 21.94
N ARG A 69 3.83 -12.84 22.44
CA ARG A 69 3.32 -13.48 23.66
C ARG A 69 1.96 -14.08 23.35
#